data_AF-A0AAU9TH12-F1
#
_entry.id   AF-A0AAU9TH12-F1
#
_cell.length_a   1.000
_cell.length_b   1.000
_cell.length_c   1.000
_cell.angle_alpha   90.00
_cell.angle_beta   90.00
_cell.angle_gamma   90.00
#
_symmetry.space_group_name_H-M   'P 1'
#
loop_
_entity.id
_entity.type
_entity.pdbx_description
1 polymer ?
#
loop_
_entity_poly.entity_id
_entity_poly.type
_entity_poly.pdbx_seq_one_letter_code
_entity_poly.pdbx_strand_id
1 'polypeptide(L)'
;MSIGKISEFNIRTDNWRLYIERLEQYFVVNKIEKDMYVPTLITVVGAECYELLVNLCTPKKPRTMGFSELTTIESVILKGA
;
A
#
# COMPACT_ATOMS: atom_id res chain seq x y z
N MET A 1 2.33 19.68 9.90
CA MET A 1 1.25 18.92 10.56
C MET A 1 0.67 17.97 9.53
N SER A 2 0.63 16.67 9.81
CA SER A 2 -0.13 15.73 8.96
C SER A 2 -1.61 15.80 9.33
N ILE A 3 -2.47 15.79 8.33
CA ILE A 3 -3.93 15.74 8.49
C ILE A 3 -4.34 14.27 8.54
N GLY A 4 -4.94 13.89 9.67
CA GLY A 4 -5.52 12.56 9.88
C GLY A 4 -4.51 11.44 10.14
N LYS A 5 -5.04 10.25 10.36
CA LYS A 5 -4.32 8.97 10.38
C LYS A 5 -5.04 8.00 9.44
N ILE A 6 -4.28 7.22 8.68
CA ILE A 6 -4.83 6.10 7.92
C ILE A 6 -4.65 4.82 8.76
N SER A 7 -5.71 4.02 8.86
CA SER A 7 -5.62 2.69 9.50
C SER A 7 -4.82 1.75 8.61
N GLU A 8 -4.19 0.73 9.18
CA GLU A 8 -3.53 -0.33 8.43
C GLU A 8 -4.54 -1.15 7.61
N PHE A 9 -4.06 -1.85 6.56
CA PHE A 9 -4.90 -2.71 5.74
C PHE A 9 -5.12 -4.06 6.43
N ASN A 10 -6.38 -4.45 6.60
CA ASN A 10 -6.75 -5.75 7.12
C ASN A 10 -7.04 -6.75 5.99
N ILE A 11 -6.13 -7.69 5.74
CA ILE A 11 -6.24 -8.67 4.64
C ILE A 11 -7.53 -9.50 4.69
N ARG A 12 -8.14 -9.68 5.86
CA ARG A 12 -9.32 -10.53 6.04
C ARG A 12 -10.64 -9.81 5.76
N THR A 13 -10.67 -8.49 5.88
CA THR A 13 -11.93 -7.72 5.93
C THR A 13 -11.94 -6.50 5.03
N ASP A 14 -10.79 -5.93 4.73
CA ASP A 14 -10.70 -4.72 3.92
C ASP A 14 -10.65 -5.04 2.43
N ASN A 15 -11.19 -4.12 1.63
CA ASN A 15 -11.05 -4.13 0.18
C ASN A 15 -9.81 -3.32 -0.21
N TRP A 16 -8.85 -3.95 -0.90
CA TRP A 16 -7.60 -3.31 -1.31
C TRP A 16 -7.80 -2.04 -2.16
N ARG A 17 -8.77 -2.02 -3.08
CA ARG A 17 -9.07 -0.83 -3.90
C ARG A 17 -9.48 0.35 -3.05
N LEU A 18 -10.41 0.11 -2.12
CA LEU A 18 -10.91 1.15 -1.22
C LEU A 18 -9.81 1.64 -0.27
N TYR A 19 -8.92 0.74 0.15
CA TYR A 19 -7.75 1.12 0.93
C TYR A 19 -6.80 2.02 0.14
N ILE A 20 -6.47 1.66 -1.10
CA ILE A 20 -5.60 2.47 -1.98
C ILE A 20 -6.23 3.82 -2.30
N GLU A 21 -7.54 3.88 -2.59
CA GLU A 21 -8.24 5.14 -2.83
C GLU A 21 -8.14 6.09 -1.62
N ARG A 22 -8.32 5.56 -0.40
CA ARG A 22 -8.12 6.34 0.85
C ARG A 22 -6.67 6.80 1.02
N LEU A 23 -5.70 5.95 0.67
CA LEU A 23 -4.28 6.30 0.72
C LEU A 23 -3.91 7.39 -0.28
N GLU A 24 -4.49 7.37 -1.49
CA GLU A 24 -4.30 8.42 -2.48
C GLU A 24 -4.88 9.76 -1.99
N GLN A 25 -6.06 9.76 -1.36
CA GLN A 25 -6.60 10.96 -0.72
C GLN A 25 -5.71 11.43 0.45
N TYR A 26 -5.12 10.50 1.20
CA TYR A 26 -4.16 10.81 2.26
C TYR A 26 -2.91 11.52 1.69
N PHE A 27 -2.43 11.13 0.51
CA PHE A 27 -1.35 11.85 -0.17
C PHE A 27 -1.75 13.27 -0.56
N VAL A 28 -2.95 13.45 -1.12
CA VAL A 28 -3.46 14.76 -1.53
C VAL A 28 -3.58 15.71 -0.35
N VAL A 29 -4.24 15.30 0.73
CA VAL A 29 -4.51 16.17 1.89
C VAL A 29 -3.23 16.54 2.64
N ASN A 30 -2.22 15.65 2.62
CA ASN A 30 -0.93 15.87 3.26
C ASN A 30 0.13 16.47 2.33
N LYS A 31 -0.19 16.71 1.05
CA LYS A 31 0.74 17.19 0.03
C LYS A 31 2.01 16.33 -0.04
N ILE A 32 1.83 15.01 0.03
CA ILE A 32 2.94 14.06 -0.05
C ILE A 32 3.48 14.09 -1.48
N GLU A 33 4.80 14.17 -1.63
CA GLU A 33 5.46 14.16 -2.93
C GLU A 33 5.50 12.73 -3.52
N LYS A 34 5.54 12.62 -4.86
CA LYS A 34 5.38 11.32 -5.54
C LYS A 34 6.46 10.29 -5.18
N ASP A 35 7.68 10.75 -4.93
CA ASP A 35 8.80 9.93 -4.45
C ASP A 35 8.55 9.35 -3.05
N MET A 36 7.68 9.98 -2.27
CA MET A 36 7.28 9.53 -0.94
C MET A 36 6.08 8.56 -0.93
N TYR A 37 5.45 8.29 -2.08
CA TYR A 37 4.26 7.41 -2.13
C TYR A 37 4.58 5.98 -1.70
N VAL A 38 5.64 5.39 -2.26
CA VAL A 38 6.06 4.02 -1.95
C VAL A 38 6.55 3.91 -0.50
N PRO A 39 7.44 4.78 0.01
CA PRO A 39 7.77 4.81 1.43
C PRO A 39 6.54 4.91 2.34
N THR A 40 5.60 5.79 2.00
CA THR A 40 4.38 5.97 2.81
C THR A 40 3.55 4.69 2.82
N LEU A 41 3.25 4.09 1.65
CA LEU A 41 2.53 2.82 1.55
C LEU A 41 3.16 1.74 2.44
N ILE A 42 4.48 1.53 2.34
CA ILE A 42 5.19 0.52 3.13
C ILE A 42 5.00 0.75 4.63
N THR A 43 5.02 2.00 5.08
CA THR A 43 4.88 2.33 6.51
C THR A 43 3.45 2.26 7.05
N VAL A 44 2.43 2.43 6.19
CA VAL A 44 1.04 2.54 6.64
C VAL A 44 0.18 1.32 6.33
N VAL A 45 0.66 0.41 5.45
CA VAL A 45 -0.11 -0.77 5.02
C VAL A 45 -0.23 -1.85 6.09
N GLY A 46 0.64 -1.83 7.10
CA GLY A 46 0.69 -2.82 8.16
C GLY A 46 1.61 -4.00 7.83
N ALA A 47 2.10 -4.67 8.88
CA ALA A 47 3.16 -5.67 8.75
C ALA A 47 2.74 -6.90 7.93
N GLU A 48 1.53 -7.41 8.15
CA GLU A 48 1.01 -8.62 7.47
C GLU A 48 0.87 -8.38 5.95
N CYS A 49 0.32 -7.23 5.55
CA CYS A 49 0.21 -6.89 4.14
C CYS A 49 1.56 -6.59 3.50
N TYR A 50 2.48 -5.95 4.24
CA TYR A 50 3.82 -5.71 3.74
C TYR A 50 4.60 -7.01 3.50
N GLU A 51 4.50 -8.01 4.39
CA GLU A 51 5.10 -9.32 4.20
C GLU A 51 4.58 -10.00 2.93
N LEU A 52 3.26 -9.94 2.70
CA LEU A 52 2.65 -10.44 1.47
C LEU A 52 3.19 -9.70 0.24
N LEU A 53 3.26 -8.37 0.26
CA LEU A 53 3.84 -7.59 -0.85
C LEU A 53 5.29 -7.99 -1.13
N VAL A 54 6.12 -8.19 -0.10
CA VAL A 54 7.51 -8.65 -0.26
C VAL A 54 7.56 -10.00 -0.98
N ASN A 55 6.73 -10.96 -0.55
CA ASN A 55 6.67 -12.28 -1.18
C ASN A 55 6.27 -12.18 -2.66
N LEU A 56 5.28 -11.33 -2.98
CA LEU A 56 4.75 -11.14 -4.33
C LEU A 56 5.71 -10.37 -5.26
N CYS A 57 6.55 -9.49 -4.72
CA CYS A 57 7.50 -8.72 -5.49
C CYS A 57 8.77 -9.51 -5.86
N THR A 58 9.00 -10.69 -5.29
CA THR A 58 10.20 -11.51 -5.53
C THR A 58 10.46 -11.71 -7.03
N PRO A 59 11.70 -11.47 -7.53
CA PRO A 59 12.95 -11.19 -6.79
C PRO A 59 13.22 -9.70 -6.50
N LYS A 60 12.32 -8.79 -6.88
CA LYS A 60 12.46 -7.34 -6.64
C LYS A 60 12.04 -7.00 -5.20
N LYS A 61 12.52 -5.86 -4.69
CA LYS A 61 12.09 -5.32 -3.40
C LYS A 61 10.97 -4.30 -3.62
N PRO A 62 9.90 -4.28 -2.80
CA PRO A 62 8.81 -3.32 -2.96
C PRO A 62 9.30 -1.86 -3.01
N ARG A 63 10.29 -1.50 -2.18
CA ARG A 63 10.88 -0.15 -2.12
C ARG A 63 11.55 0.32 -3.42
N THR A 64 11.83 -0.59 -4.36
CA THR A 64 12.47 -0.26 -5.65
C THR A 64 11.48 -0.28 -6.82
N MET A 65 10.20 -0.49 -6.56
CA MET A 65 9.13 -0.53 -7.56
C MET A 65 8.33 0.78 -7.55
N GLY A 66 7.56 1.02 -8.61
CA GLY A 66 6.65 2.17 -8.67
C GLY A 66 5.37 1.95 -7.84
N PHE A 67 4.77 3.04 -7.35
CA PHE A 67 3.53 2.98 -6.58
C PHE A 67 2.41 2.27 -7.37
N SER A 68 2.19 2.64 -8.63
CA SER A 68 1.18 2.00 -9.48
C SER A 68 1.46 0.52 -9.73
N GLU A 69 2.73 0.11 -9.81
CA GLU A 69 3.09 -1.30 -9.93
C GLU A 69 2.68 -2.08 -8.68
N LEU A 70 2.96 -1.53 -7.49
CA LEU A 70 2.63 -2.16 -6.21
C LEU A 70 1.11 -2.24 -5.97
N THR A 71 0.35 -1.20 -6.33
CA THR A 71 -1.10 -1.18 -6.10
C THR A 71 -1.87 -2.09 -7.05
N THR A 72 -1.30 -2.44 -8.20
CA THR A 72 -1.91 -3.36 -9.19
C THR A 72 -1.72 -4.85 -8.84
N ILE A 73 -0.94 -5.16 -7.78
CA ILE A 73 -0.66 -6.55 -7.36
C ILE A 73 -1.90 -7.27 -6.77
N GLU A 74 -3.07 -6.62 -6.73
CA GLU A 74 -4.40 -7.17 -6.38
C GLU A 74 -4.64 -8.63 -6.70
N SER A 75 -4.18 -9.08 -7.87
CA SER A 75 -4.46 -10.40 -8.41
C SER A 75 -3.93 -11.58 -7.58
N VAL A 76 -3.03 -11.35 -6.62
CA VAL A 76 -2.45 -12.43 -5.81
C VAL A 76 -2.91 -12.41 -4.35
N ILE A 77 -3.30 -11.26 -3.82
CA ILE A 77 -3.79 -11.13 -2.43
C ILE A 77 -5.14 -11.87 -2.25
N LEU A 78 -5.95 -11.95 -3.29
CA LEU A 78 -7.29 -12.58 -3.26
C LEU A 78 -7.35 -14.02 -3.81
N LYS A 79 -6.24 -14.57 -4.33
CA LYS A 79 -6.23 -15.95 -4.87
C LYS A 79 -5.74 -17.00 -3.88
N GLY A 80 -5.32 -16.59 -2.69
CA GLY A 80 -4.85 -17.48 -1.61
C GLY A 80 -5.78 -17.59 -0.40
N ALA A 81 -7.00 -17.04 -0.50
CA ALA A 81 -8.06 -17.16 0.51
C ALA A 81 -9.17 -18.11 0.03
#